data_AF-A0A953DB75-F1
#
_entry.id   AF-A0A953DB75-F1
#
_cell.length_a   1.000
_cell.length_b   1.000
_cell.length_c   1.000
_cell.angle_alpha   90.00
_cell.angle_beta   90.00
_cell.angle_gamma   90.00
#
_symmetry.space_group_name_H-M   'P 1'
#
loop_
_entity.id
_entity.type
_entity.pdbx_description
1 polymer ?
#
loop_
_entity_poly.entity_id
_entity_poly.type
_entity_poly.pdbx_seq_one_letter_code
_entity_poly.pdbx_strand_id
1 'polypeptide(L)'
;MSAQEIKIALETFDSAVKNGDGAGISGALTRLEELLAAHRDQLHPQLVHFLEGRSYAKALLWLGGESGFAKPASPPGGCGGGGHRH
;
A
#
# COMPACT_ATOMS: atom_id res chain seq x y z
N MET A 1 -7.96 5.76 -5.93
CA MET A 1 -8.67 5.79 -4.63
C MET A 1 -8.44 4.46 -3.89
N SER A 2 -7.18 4.05 -3.62
CA SER A 2 -6.88 2.70 -3.08
C SER A 2 -5.95 2.70 -1.86
N ALA A 3 -4.92 3.55 -1.84
CA ALA A 3 -3.96 3.60 -0.73
C ALA A 3 -4.55 4.10 0.60
N GLN A 4 -5.50 5.05 0.57
CA GLN A 4 -6.16 5.55 1.77
C GLN A 4 -7.06 4.49 2.43
N GLU A 5 -7.81 3.71 1.65
CA GLU A 5 -8.65 2.62 2.16
C GLU A 5 -7.82 1.55 2.86
N ILE A 6 -6.66 1.18 2.31
CA ILE A 6 -5.75 0.21 2.92
C ILE A 6 -5.19 0.74 4.24
N LYS A 7 -4.84 2.03 4.30
CA LYS A 7 -4.39 2.65 5.54
C LYS A 7 -5.46 2.59 6.63
N ILE A 8 -6.70 2.99 6.30
CA ILE A 8 -7.84 2.95 7.23
C ILE A 8 -8.09 1.53 7.74
N ALA A 9 -8.03 0.54 6.85
CA ALA A 9 -8.20 -0.87 7.22
C ALA A 9 -7.08 -1.36 8.17
N LEU A 10 -5.82 -0.96 7.92
CA LEU A 10 -4.69 -1.28 8.81
C LEU A 10 -4.79 -0.59 10.17
N GLU A 11 -5.24 0.67 10.23
CA GLU A 11 -5.46 1.40 11.50
C GLU A 11 -6.61 0.77 12.30
N THR A 12 -7.67 0.33 11.61
CA THR A 12 -8.79 -0.40 12.21
C THR A 12 -8.34 -1.73 12.78
N PHE A 13 -7.53 -2.49 12.02
CA PHE A 13 -6.94 -3.74 12.48
C PHE A 13 -6.08 -3.53 13.74
N ASP A 14 -5.17 -2.54 13.72
CA ASP A 14 -4.32 -2.21 14.87
C ASP A 14 -5.13 -1.85 16.11
N SER A 15 -6.19 -1.05 15.95
CA SER A 15 -7.10 -0.68 17.04
C SER A 15 -7.86 -1.90 17.58
N ALA A 16 -8.36 -2.79 16.70
CA ALA A 16 -9.06 -4.00 17.09
C ALA A 16 -8.13 -4.98 17.84
N VAL A 17 -6.87 -5.12 17.40
CA VAL A 17 -5.85 -5.91 18.10
C VAL A 17 -5.58 -5.35 19.50
N LYS A 18 -5.43 -4.03 19.65
CA LYS A 18 -5.22 -3.38 20.96
C LYS A 18 -6.39 -3.58 21.91
N ASN A 19 -7.61 -3.60 21.39
CA ASN A 19 -8.84 -3.80 22.17
C ASN A 19 -9.18 -5.29 22.40
N GLY A 20 -8.46 -6.22 21.76
CA GLY A 20 -8.79 -7.64 21.80
C GLY A 20 -10.09 -8.00 21.08
N ASP A 21 -10.55 -7.15 20.13
CA ASP A 21 -11.81 -7.32 19.42
C ASP A 21 -11.65 -8.29 18.23
N GLY A 22 -11.84 -9.58 18.48
CA GLY A 22 -11.67 -10.63 17.45
C GLY A 22 -12.55 -10.46 16.21
N ALA A 23 -13.75 -9.88 16.38
CA ALA A 23 -14.66 -9.60 15.28
C ALA A 23 -14.12 -8.47 14.38
N GLY A 24 -13.66 -7.36 14.97
CA GLY A 24 -13.04 -6.25 14.25
C GLY A 24 -11.71 -6.63 13.59
N ILE A 25 -10.91 -7.49 14.22
CA ILE A 25 -9.68 -8.06 13.62
C ILE A 25 -10.05 -8.80 12.33
N SER A 26 -11.01 -9.72 12.40
CA SER A 26 -11.41 -10.54 11.25
C SER A 26 -12.03 -9.69 10.14
N GLY A 27 -12.89 -8.73 10.49
CA GLY A 27 -13.51 -7.81 9.52
C GLY A 27 -12.49 -6.92 8.81
N ALA A 28 -11.52 -6.36 9.56
CA ALA A 28 -10.46 -5.53 8.99
C ALA A 28 -9.54 -6.34 8.06
N LEU A 29 -9.22 -7.58 8.41
CA LEU A 29 -8.45 -8.49 7.55
C LEU A 29 -9.18 -8.83 6.26
N THR A 30 -10.46 -9.22 6.33
CA THR A 30 -11.27 -9.48 5.13
C THR A 30 -11.29 -8.27 4.21
N ARG A 31 -11.54 -7.08 4.76
CA ARG A 31 -11.56 -5.83 3.99
C ARG A 31 -10.20 -5.55 3.33
N LEU A 32 -9.10 -5.83 4.03
CA LEU A 32 -7.74 -5.70 3.51
C LEU A 32 -7.49 -6.64 2.32
N GLU A 33 -7.94 -7.89 2.40
CA GLU A 33 -7.79 -8.85 1.30
C GLU A 33 -8.65 -8.48 0.10
N GLU A 34 -9.88 -8.00 0.31
CA GLU A 34 -10.73 -7.49 -0.78
C GLU A 34 -10.09 -6.29 -1.50
N LEU A 35 -9.58 -5.32 -0.73
CA LEU A 35 -8.89 -4.14 -1.29
C LEU A 35 -7.61 -4.53 -2.01
N LEU A 36 -6.85 -5.48 -1.48
CA LEU A 36 -5.66 -6.01 -2.11
C LEU A 36 -6.00 -6.69 -3.44
N ALA A 37 -7.02 -7.55 -3.47
CA ALA A 37 -7.44 -8.25 -4.68
C ALA A 37 -8.01 -7.29 -5.74
N ALA A 38 -8.80 -6.29 -5.33
CA ALA A 38 -9.42 -5.34 -6.23
C ALA A 38 -8.45 -4.31 -6.82
N HIS A 39 -7.36 -4.00 -6.10
CA HIS A 39 -6.46 -2.91 -6.46
C HIS A 39 -5.00 -3.33 -6.61
N ARG A 40 -4.68 -4.64 -6.60
CA ARG A 40 -3.31 -5.18 -6.63
C ARG A 40 -2.42 -4.50 -7.67
N ASP A 41 -2.92 -4.37 -8.90
CA ASP A 41 -2.19 -3.77 -10.03
C ASP A 41 -1.94 -2.25 -9.90
N GLN A 42 -2.68 -1.59 -9.01
CA GLN A 42 -2.54 -0.16 -8.71
C GLN A 42 -1.79 0.11 -7.41
N LEU A 43 -1.45 -0.94 -6.65
CA LEU A 43 -0.71 -0.84 -5.41
C LEU A 43 0.79 -0.95 -5.66
N HIS A 44 1.57 -0.33 -4.77
CA HIS A 44 3.01 -0.45 -4.83
C HIS A 44 3.44 -1.90 -4.55
N PRO A 45 4.33 -2.51 -5.35
CA PRO A 45 4.72 -3.92 -5.19
C PRO A 45 5.31 -4.23 -3.81
N GLN A 46 5.96 -3.25 -3.18
CA GLN A 46 6.47 -3.39 -1.80
C GLN A 46 5.34 -3.48 -0.77
N LEU A 47 4.26 -2.70 -0.96
CA LEU A 47 3.09 -2.76 -0.08
C LEU A 47 2.37 -4.10 -0.24
N VAL A 48 2.17 -4.55 -1.49
CA VAL A 48 1.61 -5.88 -1.80
C VAL A 48 2.42 -6.97 -1.10
N HIS A 49 3.75 -6.92 -1.19
CA HIS A 49 4.62 -7.89 -0.53
C HIS A 49 4.43 -7.94 0.99
N PHE A 50 4.29 -6.79 1.65
CA PHE A 50 4.02 -6.77 3.09
C PHE A 50 2.65 -7.35 3.44
N LEU A 51 1.63 -7.08 2.62
CA LEU A 51 0.28 -7.57 2.81
C LEU A 51 0.18 -9.09 2.59
N GLU A 52 0.79 -9.61 1.52
CA GLU A 52 0.90 -11.05 1.24
C GLU A 52 1.70 -11.79 2.33
N GLY A 53 2.76 -11.15 2.85
CA GLY A 53 3.56 -11.67 3.96
C GLY A 53 2.96 -11.47 5.35
N ARG A 54 1.69 -11.04 5.47
CA ARG A 54 0.99 -10.71 6.73
C ARG A 54 1.78 -9.80 7.67
N SER A 55 2.65 -8.97 7.12
CA SER A 55 3.49 -8.03 7.85
C SER A 55 2.77 -6.69 8.02
N TYR A 56 1.58 -6.72 8.62
CA TYR A 56 0.67 -5.56 8.74
C TYR A 56 1.30 -4.38 9.47
N ALA A 57 2.09 -4.63 10.52
CA ALA A 57 2.81 -3.59 11.24
C ALA A 57 3.83 -2.86 10.35
N LYS A 58 4.53 -3.58 9.47
CA LYS A 58 5.47 -2.98 8.50
C LYS A 58 4.73 -2.21 7.42
N ALA A 59 3.60 -2.74 6.94
CA ALA A 59 2.75 -2.03 5.97
C ALA A 59 2.22 -0.71 6.55
N LEU A 60 1.77 -0.71 7.80
CA LEU A 60 1.32 0.49 8.50
C LEU A 60 2.46 1.48 8.74
N LEU A 61 3.66 1.00 9.11
CA LEU A 61 4.85 1.85 9.24
C LEU A 61 5.28 2.44 7.90
N TRP A 62 5.18 1.68 6.81
CA TRP A 62 5.50 2.13 5.46
C TRP A 62 4.49 3.19 4.98
N LEU A 63 3.21 3.04 5.32
CA LEU A 63 2.15 4.03 5.04
C LEU A 63 2.16 5.24 6.00
N GLY A 64 2.72 5.10 7.20
CA GLY A 64 2.72 6.12 8.26
C GLY A 64 4.04 6.88 8.39
N GLY A 65 5.16 6.29 7.95
CA GLY A 65 6.49 6.89 7.96
C GLY A 65 6.71 7.92 6.84
N GLU A 66 5.86 7.89 5.83
CA GLU A 66 5.84 8.88 4.76
C GLU A 66 4.50 9.60 4.73
N SER A 67 4.50 10.86 5.16
CA SER A 67 3.68 11.92 4.55
C SER A 67 3.95 12.12 3.04
N GLY A 68 4.53 11.12 2.37
CA GLY A 68 5.01 11.11 0.99
C GLY A 68 3.95 10.56 0.05
N PHE A 69 2.89 11.32 -0.13
CA PHE A 69 2.28 11.40 -1.46
C PHE A 69 3.28 12.08 -2.40
N ALA A 70 4.40 11.42 -2.77
CA ALA A 70 5.32 11.95 -3.78
C ALA A 70 6.28 10.88 -4.31
N LYS A 71 5.78 10.00 -5.17
CA LYS A 71 6.09 10.08 -6.61
C LYS A 71 5.35 8.97 -7.36
N PRO A 72 4.49 9.29 -8.34
CA PRO A 72 4.19 8.34 -9.38
C PRO A 72 5.52 7.96 -10.06
N ALA A 73 5.69 6.68 -10.32
CA ALA A 73 6.74 6.19 -11.18
C ALA A 73 6.63 6.90 -12.54
N SER A 74 7.68 7.64 -12.87
CA SER A 74 8.17 7.93 -14.22
C SER A 74 7.27 8.74 -15.18
N PRO A 75 7.72 9.91 -15.68
CA PRO A 75 7.33 10.30 -17.03
C PRO A 75 7.90 9.27 -18.01
N PRO A 76 7.27 8.98 -19.17
CA PRO A 76 7.89 8.22 -20.24
C PRO A 76 9.02 9.06 -20.87
N GLY A 77 10.13 9.21 -20.14
CA GLY A 77 11.39 9.76 -20.62
C GLY A 77 12.17 8.68 -21.35
N GLY A 78 11.63 8.23 -22.49
CA GLY A 78 12.40 7.46 -23.45
C GLY A 78 13.58 8.30 -23.90
N CYS A 79 14.78 7.85 -23.53
CA CYS A 79 16.06 8.36 -23.98
C CYS A 79 16.11 8.26 -25.53
N GLY A 80 15.87 9.39 -26.21
CA GLY A 80 15.91 9.49 -27.66
C GLY A 80 17.18 10.21 -28.11
N GLY A 81 18.20 9.42 -28.46
CA GLY A 81 19.18 9.75 -29.50
C GLY A 81 20.16 10.89 -29.20
N GLY A 82 21.34 10.51 -28.71
CA GLY A 82 22.54 11.30 -28.97
C GLY A 82 22.77 11.44 -30.48
N GLY A 83 22.85 12.68 -30.95
CA GLY A 83 23.06 13.02 -32.35
C GLY A 83 23.83 14.33 -32.48
N HIS A 84 25.04 14.36 -31.92
CA HIS A 84 26.04 15.36 -32.25
C HIS A 84 26.41 15.23 -33.73
N ARG A 85 26.11 16.25 -34.56
CA ARG A 85 26.93 16.59 -35.74
C ARG A 85 26.83 18.08 -36.04
N HIS A 86 27.96 18.75 -35.83
CA HIS A 86 28.40 19.93 -36.59
C HIS A 86 28.66 19.55 -38.06
#